data_AF-A0A497FG47-F1
#
_entry.id   AF-A0A497FG47-F1
#
_cell.length_a   1.000
_cell.length_b   1.000
_cell.length_c   1.000
_cell.angle_alpha   90.00
_cell.angle_beta   90.00
_cell.angle_gamma   90.00
#
_symmetry.space_group_name_H-M   'P 1'
#
loop_
_entity.id
_entity.type
_entity.pdbx_description
1 polymer ?
#
loop_
_entity_poly.entity_id
_entity_poly.type
_entity_poly.pdbx_seq_one_letter_code
_entity_poly.pdbx_strand_id
1 'polypeptide(L)'
;MMNVSVKNIVVTGVTAGLCLPLALFAIILVPIPGLPAASGFWIPAGFYFVMTLWFGFWGALGGHIATTLAMGYFFGYTLQIWADGGLGDLIAPLVCFLIFKMTGADPELKTKRDYTIWVVAVLASSLVCGLWVHTVNLLFGVITWPFWWVGVLTYFIGDSLAVLIVGTPLLKTLTGYVKASSMYVWSQ
;
A
#
# COMPACT_ATOMS: atom_id res chain seq x y z
N MET A 1 25.77 3.30 5.46
CA MET A 1 25.24 3.14 4.08
C MET A 1 24.55 1.79 4.01
N MET A 2 23.28 1.75 3.61
CA MET A 2 22.55 0.51 3.44
C MET A 2 23.04 -0.16 2.14
N ASN A 3 23.75 -1.28 2.23
CA ASN A 3 24.19 -2.02 1.04
C ASN A 3 22.97 -2.59 0.32
N VAL A 4 22.66 -2.06 -0.86
CA VAL A 4 21.57 -2.56 -1.71
C VAL A 4 22.02 -3.88 -2.33
N SER A 5 21.34 -4.98 -1.97
CA SER A 5 21.63 -6.30 -2.54
C SER A 5 20.79 -6.56 -3.79
N VAL A 6 21.20 -7.51 -4.64
CA VAL A 6 20.41 -7.96 -5.79
C VAL A 6 19.03 -8.46 -5.36
N LYS A 7 18.92 -9.11 -4.20
CA LYS A 7 17.65 -9.60 -3.65
C LYS A 7 16.67 -8.45 -3.40
N ASN A 8 17.18 -7.33 -2.88
CA ASN A 8 16.38 -6.14 -2.60
C ASN A 8 15.77 -5.57 -3.90
N ILE A 9 16.59 -5.48 -4.95
CA ILE A 9 16.16 -5.01 -6.28
C ILE A 9 15.09 -5.94 -6.85
N VAL A 10 15.29 -7.26 -6.73
CA VAL A 10 14.32 -8.25 -7.22
C VAL A 10 12.98 -8.14 -6.48
N VAL A 11 12.99 -8.03 -5.15
CA VAL A 11 11.75 -7.86 -4.36
C VAL A 11 10.98 -6.61 -4.82
N THR A 12 11.67 -5.48 -4.93
CA THR A 12 11.06 -4.23 -5.39
C THR A 12 10.52 -4.36 -6.81
N GLY A 13 11.28 -4.94 -7.73
CA GLY A 13 10.88 -5.13 -9.12
C GLY A 13 9.68 -6.06 -9.28
N VAL A 14 9.67 -7.20 -8.57
CA VAL A 14 8.54 -8.14 -8.57
C VAL A 14 7.30 -7.50 -7.98
N THR A 15 7.44 -6.81 -6.85
CA THR A 15 6.31 -6.13 -6.20
C THR A 15 5.75 -5.03 -7.10
N ALA A 16 6.62 -4.23 -7.73
CA ALA A 16 6.20 -3.20 -8.68
C ALA A 16 5.52 -3.79 -9.92
N GLY A 17 6.10 -4.83 -10.51
CA GLY A 17 5.54 -5.50 -11.69
C GLY A 17 4.19 -6.16 -11.42
N LEU A 18 3.97 -6.68 -10.21
CA LEU A 18 2.68 -7.19 -9.76
C LEU A 18 1.66 -6.06 -9.52
N CYS A 19 2.05 -5.01 -8.80
CA CYS A 19 1.13 -3.96 -8.38
C CYS A 19 0.77 -3.00 -9.51
N LEU A 20 1.65 -2.78 -10.49
CA LEU A 20 1.42 -1.85 -11.61
C LEU A 20 0.13 -2.16 -12.39
N PRO A 21 -0.08 -3.37 -12.94
CA PRO A 21 -1.32 -3.67 -13.66
C PRO A 21 -2.54 -3.59 -12.73
N LEU A 22 -2.42 -3.98 -11.47
CA LEU A 22 -3.52 -3.91 -10.50
C LEU A 22 -3.93 -2.46 -10.20
N ALA A 23 -2.96 -1.56 -10.09
CA ALA A 23 -3.21 -0.13 -9.96
C ALA A 23 -3.91 0.43 -11.19
N LEU A 24 -3.45 0.08 -12.41
CA LEU A 24 -4.12 0.46 -13.64
C LEU A 24 -5.58 -0.03 -13.68
N PHE A 25 -5.82 -1.29 -13.35
CA PHE A 25 -7.18 -1.84 -13.29
C PHE A 25 -8.06 -1.13 -12.25
N ALA A 26 -7.52 -0.83 -11.07
CA ALA A 26 -8.28 -0.14 -10.02
C ALA A 26 -8.70 1.28 -10.45
N ILE A 27 -7.80 2.03 -11.09
CA ILE A 27 -8.10 3.38 -11.61
C ILE A 27 -9.17 3.32 -12.70
N ILE A 28 -9.10 2.33 -13.61
CA ILE A 28 -10.00 2.24 -14.77
C ILE A 28 -11.39 1.76 -14.37
N LEU A 29 -11.46 0.69 -13.56
CA LEU A 29 -12.71 -0.03 -13.33
C LEU A 29 -13.53 0.53 -12.18
N VAL A 30 -12.88 1.17 -11.20
CA VAL A 30 -13.57 1.68 -9.99
C VAL A 30 -13.17 3.14 -9.73
N PRO A 31 -13.25 4.05 -10.71
CA PRO A 31 -12.82 5.43 -10.52
C PRO A 31 -13.73 6.16 -9.52
N ILE A 32 -13.16 7.12 -8.80
CA ILE A 32 -13.93 8.04 -7.96
C ILE A 32 -14.05 9.38 -8.68
N PRO A 33 -15.25 9.78 -9.13
CA PRO A 33 -15.44 11.05 -9.82
C PRO A 33 -14.99 12.24 -8.99
N GLY A 34 -14.25 13.16 -9.63
CA GLY A 34 -13.77 14.39 -9.00
C GLY A 34 -12.49 14.24 -8.17
N LEU A 35 -11.91 13.04 -8.10
CA LEU A 35 -10.61 12.81 -7.48
C LEU A 35 -9.59 12.30 -8.50
N PRO A 36 -8.36 12.83 -8.50
CA PRO A 36 -7.34 12.42 -9.45
C PRO A 36 -6.85 11.00 -9.16
N ALA A 37 -6.95 10.12 -10.15
CA ALA A 37 -6.48 8.72 -10.08
C ALA A 37 -6.98 7.91 -8.86
N ALA A 38 -8.05 8.36 -8.19
CA ALA A 38 -8.56 7.68 -7.01
C ALA A 38 -9.47 6.51 -7.42
N SER A 39 -9.39 5.42 -6.66
CA SER A 39 -10.22 4.23 -6.85
C SER A 39 -11.02 3.91 -5.60
N GLY A 40 -12.25 3.46 -5.78
CA GLY A 40 -13.08 2.95 -4.68
C GLY A 40 -12.60 1.63 -4.10
N PHE A 41 -11.71 0.93 -4.80
CA PHE A 41 -11.09 -0.32 -4.32
C PHE A 41 -9.66 -0.44 -4.86
N TRP A 42 -8.68 -0.02 -4.05
CA TRP A 42 -7.27 -0.02 -4.43
C TRP A 42 -6.65 -1.41 -4.31
N ILE A 43 -6.94 -2.28 -5.28
CA ILE A 43 -6.43 -3.65 -5.37
C ILE A 43 -4.93 -3.80 -5.06
N PRO A 44 -4.01 -2.96 -5.59
CA PRO A 44 -2.58 -3.12 -5.31
C PRO A 44 -2.24 -3.03 -3.82
N ALA A 45 -3.02 -2.31 -3.00
CA ALA A 45 -2.82 -2.21 -1.56
C ALA A 45 -2.78 -3.57 -0.88
N GLY A 46 -3.68 -4.47 -1.27
CA GLY A 46 -3.71 -5.82 -0.72
C GLY A 46 -2.44 -6.61 -0.97
N PHE A 47 -1.67 -6.28 -2.00
CA PHE A 47 -0.40 -6.93 -2.31
C PHE A 47 0.78 -6.21 -1.68
N TYR A 48 0.93 -4.90 -1.90
CA TYR A 48 2.12 -4.20 -1.41
C TYR A 48 2.16 -4.09 0.13
N PHE A 49 1.02 -4.10 0.84
CA PHE A 49 1.02 -4.24 2.31
C PHE A 49 1.63 -5.57 2.74
N VAL A 50 1.24 -6.66 2.10
CA VAL A 50 1.74 -8.00 2.42
C VAL A 50 3.21 -8.15 2.05
N MET A 51 3.60 -7.67 0.86
CA MET A 51 5.01 -7.65 0.44
C MET A 51 5.86 -6.82 1.39
N THR A 52 5.31 -5.72 1.92
CA THR A 52 6.01 -4.89 2.92
C THR A 52 6.13 -5.59 4.25
N LEU A 53 5.09 -6.30 4.71
CA LEU A 53 5.23 -7.15 5.89
C LEU A 53 6.29 -8.22 5.63
N TRP A 54 6.28 -8.93 4.51
CA TRP A 54 7.26 -9.98 4.26
C TRP A 54 8.70 -9.47 4.07
N PHE A 55 8.89 -8.35 3.38
CA PHE A 55 10.21 -7.93 2.88
C PHE A 55 10.63 -6.51 3.31
N GLY A 56 9.85 -5.87 4.19
CA GLY A 56 10.12 -4.54 4.72
C GLY A 56 10.05 -3.46 3.65
N PHE A 57 10.95 -2.48 3.75
CA PHE A 57 11.00 -1.31 2.88
C PHE A 57 11.01 -1.64 1.38
N TRP A 58 11.63 -2.74 0.97
CA TRP A 58 11.74 -3.12 -0.44
C TRP A 58 10.39 -3.54 -1.05
N GLY A 59 9.49 -4.10 -0.25
CA GLY A 59 8.10 -4.34 -0.66
C GLY A 59 7.34 -3.02 -0.85
N ALA A 60 7.46 -2.11 0.11
CA ALA A 60 6.79 -0.80 0.06
C ALA A 60 7.26 0.04 -1.14
N LEU A 61 8.57 0.02 -1.40
CA LEU A 61 9.16 0.70 -2.56
C LEU A 61 8.61 0.16 -3.89
N GLY A 62 8.26 -1.12 -3.96
CA GLY A 62 7.62 -1.68 -5.14
C GLY A 62 6.22 -1.12 -5.37
N GLY A 63 5.42 -0.99 -4.31
CA GLY A 63 4.11 -0.33 -4.36
C GLY A 63 4.22 1.13 -4.81
N HIS A 64 5.16 1.88 -4.21
CA HIS A 64 5.47 3.25 -4.61
C HIS A 64 5.75 3.40 -6.11
N ILE A 65 6.66 2.58 -6.65
CA ILE A 65 7.05 2.63 -8.07
C ILE A 65 5.85 2.26 -8.95
N ALA A 66 5.12 1.19 -8.60
CA ALA A 66 3.93 0.77 -9.35
C ALA A 66 2.91 1.90 -9.46
N THR A 67 2.57 2.54 -8.35
CA THR A 67 1.55 3.60 -8.32
C THR A 67 2.00 4.86 -9.02
N THR A 68 3.26 5.27 -8.83
CA THR A 68 3.84 6.41 -9.54
C THR A 68 3.77 6.22 -11.05
N LEU A 69 4.07 5.02 -11.55
CA LEU A 69 3.98 4.70 -12.97
C LEU A 69 2.53 4.59 -13.45
N ALA A 70 1.66 3.94 -12.66
CA ALA A 70 0.27 3.72 -13.00
C ALA A 70 -0.48 5.04 -13.14
N MET A 71 -0.44 5.90 -12.12
CA MET A 71 -1.05 7.23 -12.15
C MET A 71 -0.42 8.13 -13.20
N GLY A 72 0.82 7.79 -13.59
CA GLY A 72 1.64 8.66 -14.39
C GLY A 72 1.54 8.50 -15.89
N TYR A 73 2.44 7.68 -16.39
CA TYR A 73 2.66 7.45 -17.80
C TYR A 73 1.37 7.06 -18.55
N PHE A 74 0.41 6.45 -17.86
CA PHE A 74 -0.80 5.90 -18.47
C PHE A 74 -2.04 6.81 -18.41
N PHE A 75 -2.11 7.79 -17.49
CA PHE A 75 -3.28 8.68 -17.35
C PHE A 75 -2.99 10.16 -17.60
N GLY A 76 -1.73 10.55 -17.74
CA GLY A 76 -1.38 11.93 -18.11
C GLY A 76 -1.67 12.97 -17.03
N TYR A 77 -1.79 12.56 -15.77
CA TYR A 77 -1.85 13.50 -14.64
C TYR A 77 -0.54 14.31 -14.52
N THR A 78 -0.48 15.28 -13.62
CA THR A 78 0.78 16.01 -13.36
C THR A 78 1.74 15.16 -12.53
N LEU A 79 3.05 15.41 -12.64
CA LEU A 79 4.07 14.73 -11.85
C LEU A 79 3.79 14.81 -10.33
N GLN A 80 3.20 15.92 -9.87
CA GLN A 80 2.81 16.07 -8.47
C GLN A 80 1.80 15.01 -8.04
N ILE A 81 0.76 14.73 -8.84
CA ILE A 81 -0.25 13.71 -8.53
C ILE A 81 0.39 12.32 -8.48
N TRP A 82 1.30 12.02 -9.42
CA TRP A 82 1.95 10.70 -9.52
C TRP A 82 2.82 10.45 -8.29
N ALA A 83 3.65 11.43 -7.96
CA ALA A 83 4.57 11.36 -6.83
C ALA A 83 3.80 11.32 -5.50
N ASP A 84 2.73 12.09 -5.36
CA ASP A 84 1.91 12.11 -4.16
C ASP A 84 1.21 10.78 -3.90
N GLY A 85 0.50 10.24 -4.90
CA GLY A 85 -0.14 8.92 -4.78
C GLY A 85 0.88 7.81 -4.53
N GLY A 86 2.01 7.84 -5.25
CA GLY A 86 3.12 6.92 -5.01
C GLY A 86 3.69 7.03 -3.59
N LEU A 87 3.82 8.23 -3.04
CA LEU A 87 4.28 8.43 -1.66
C LEU A 87 3.26 7.93 -0.64
N GLY A 88 1.96 8.11 -0.89
CA GLY A 88 0.90 7.50 -0.08
C GLY A 88 1.08 5.98 0.02
N ASP A 89 1.29 5.33 -1.13
CA ASP A 89 1.52 3.88 -1.24
C ASP A 89 2.89 3.41 -0.72
N LEU A 90 3.83 4.32 -0.47
CA LEU A 90 5.05 4.04 0.28
C LEU A 90 4.80 4.12 1.80
N ILE A 91 4.13 5.18 2.24
CA ILE A 91 3.92 5.51 3.64
C ILE A 91 2.99 4.50 4.30
N ALA A 92 1.84 4.22 3.69
CA ALA A 92 0.79 3.39 4.29
C ALA A 92 1.29 1.98 4.71
N PRO A 93 1.91 1.18 3.83
CA PRO A 93 2.34 -0.16 4.23
C PRO A 93 3.52 -0.11 5.21
N LEU A 94 4.33 0.96 5.22
CA LEU A 94 5.38 1.17 6.22
C LEU A 94 4.82 1.51 7.61
N VAL A 95 3.72 2.25 7.69
CA VAL A 95 2.98 2.47 8.94
C VAL A 95 2.48 1.13 9.48
N CYS A 96 1.88 0.29 8.62
CA CYS A 96 1.43 -1.04 9.02
C CYS A 96 2.59 -1.89 9.54
N PHE A 97 3.70 -1.91 8.79
CA PHE A 97 4.93 -2.61 9.17
C PHE A 97 5.47 -2.15 10.51
N LEU A 98 5.51 -0.84 10.74
CA LEU A 98 5.96 -0.26 12.00
C LEU A 98 5.06 -0.66 13.16
N ILE A 99 3.73 -0.65 12.98
CA ILE A 99 2.78 -1.12 14.01
C ILE A 99 3.05 -2.59 14.35
N PHE A 100 3.27 -3.47 13.36
CA PHE A 100 3.63 -4.87 13.61
C PHE A 100 4.96 -5.00 14.38
N LYS A 101 5.98 -4.21 14.00
CA LYS A 101 7.28 -4.22 14.70
C LYS A 101 7.15 -3.73 16.15
N MET A 102 6.41 -2.64 16.38
CA MET A 102 6.22 -2.06 17.71
C MET A 102 5.41 -2.96 18.64
N THR A 103 4.47 -3.71 18.09
CA THR A 103 3.60 -4.61 18.86
C THR A 103 4.14 -6.03 18.94
N GLY A 104 5.12 -6.42 18.12
CA GLY A 104 5.58 -7.80 18.02
C GLY A 104 4.47 -8.74 17.56
N ALA A 105 3.67 -8.32 16.58
CA ALA A 105 2.66 -9.16 15.94
C ALA A 105 3.31 -10.09 14.90
N ASP A 106 2.82 -11.32 14.79
CA ASP A 106 3.28 -12.27 13.77
C ASP A 106 2.47 -12.10 12.47
N PRO A 107 3.11 -11.79 11.31
CA PRO A 107 2.45 -11.73 10.01
C PRO A 107 1.73 -13.01 9.58
N GLU A 108 1.96 -14.18 10.21
CA GLU A 108 1.15 -15.39 9.95
C GLU A 108 -0.28 -15.29 10.47
N LEU A 109 -0.61 -14.31 11.32
CA LEU A 109 -1.95 -14.09 11.86
C LEU A 109 -2.54 -15.35 12.53
N LYS A 110 -1.71 -16.06 13.30
CA LYS A 110 -2.05 -17.31 14.00
C LYS A 110 -2.92 -17.06 15.23
N THR A 111 -2.66 -15.98 15.96
CA THR A 111 -3.39 -15.67 17.19
C THR A 111 -4.46 -14.62 16.94
N LYS A 112 -5.47 -14.57 17.83
CA LYS A 112 -6.47 -13.49 17.83
C LYS A 112 -5.82 -12.12 17.99
N ARG A 113 -4.75 -12.04 18.79
CA ARG A 113 -3.97 -10.81 18.99
C ARG A 113 -3.37 -10.31 17.67
N ASP A 114 -2.70 -11.18 16.92
CA ASP A 114 -2.07 -10.81 15.64
C ASP A 114 -3.13 -10.35 14.63
N TYR A 115 -4.28 -11.03 14.60
CA TYR A 115 -5.39 -10.65 13.73
C TYR A 115 -6.01 -9.29 14.12
N THR A 116 -6.20 -9.03 15.42
CA THR A 116 -6.68 -7.73 15.89
C THR A 116 -5.69 -6.62 15.54
N ILE A 117 -4.39 -6.85 15.75
CA ILE A 117 -3.35 -5.89 15.39
C ILE A 117 -3.35 -5.66 13.87
N TRP A 118 -3.50 -6.71 13.06
CA TRP A 118 -3.63 -6.59 11.61
C TRP A 118 -4.76 -5.63 11.22
N VAL A 119 -5.97 -5.85 11.71
CA VAL A 119 -7.11 -4.99 11.39
C VAL A 119 -6.86 -3.55 11.81
N VAL A 120 -6.39 -3.32 13.03
CA VAL A 120 -6.10 -1.96 13.53
C VAL A 120 -4.99 -1.30 12.73
N ALA A 121 -3.93 -2.03 12.39
CA ALA A 121 -2.80 -1.52 11.62
C ALA A 121 -3.23 -1.14 10.21
N VAL A 122 -4.07 -1.94 9.56
CA VAL A 122 -4.63 -1.65 8.23
C VAL A 122 -5.46 -0.37 8.29
N LEU A 123 -6.43 -0.29 9.21
CA LEU A 123 -7.29 0.90 9.33
C LEU A 123 -6.48 2.17 9.60
N ALA A 124 -5.52 2.11 10.52
CA ALA A 124 -4.65 3.25 10.81
C ALA A 124 -3.81 3.65 9.59
N SER A 125 -3.25 2.68 8.87
CA SER A 125 -2.40 2.92 7.70
C SER A 125 -3.18 3.50 6.53
N SER A 126 -4.35 2.96 6.22
CA SER A 126 -5.25 3.47 5.19
C SER A 126 -5.73 4.89 5.51
N LEU A 127 -6.00 5.19 6.78
CA LEU A 127 -6.36 6.54 7.21
C LEU A 127 -5.18 7.50 7.03
N VAL A 128 -3.97 7.11 7.40
CA VAL A 128 -2.76 7.91 7.17
C VAL A 128 -2.54 8.15 5.67
N CYS A 129 -2.75 7.14 4.83
CA CYS A 129 -2.68 7.25 3.37
C CYS A 129 -3.65 8.30 2.83
N GLY A 130 -4.95 8.13 3.15
CA GLY A 130 -6.00 9.04 2.71
C GLY A 130 -5.78 10.47 3.19
N LEU A 131 -5.38 10.64 4.45
CA LEU A 131 -5.02 11.95 5.00
C LEU A 131 -3.84 12.57 4.27
N TRP A 132 -2.78 11.81 3.98
CA TRP A 132 -1.62 12.30 3.25
C TRP A 132 -2.01 12.76 1.83
N VAL A 133 -2.48 11.83 1.00
CA VAL A 133 -2.72 12.05 -0.44
C VAL A 133 -3.71 13.19 -0.65
N HIS A 134 -4.82 13.20 0.08
CA HIS A 134 -5.84 14.23 -0.14
C HIS A 134 -5.46 15.57 0.47
N THR A 135 -4.72 15.61 1.57
CA THR A 135 -4.24 16.89 2.12
C THR A 135 -3.22 17.52 1.18
N VAL A 136 -2.29 16.76 0.62
CA VAL A 136 -1.34 17.27 -0.37
C VAL A 136 -2.10 17.81 -1.59
N ASN A 137 -3.01 17.03 -2.17
CA ASN A 137 -3.80 17.51 -3.31
C ASN A 137 -4.66 18.75 -3.01
N LEU A 138 -5.18 18.87 -1.79
CA LEU A 138 -5.90 20.08 -1.36
C LEU A 138 -4.97 21.29 -1.27
N LEU A 139 -3.80 21.13 -0.64
CA LEU A 139 -2.83 22.22 -0.47
C LEU A 139 -2.23 22.69 -1.80
N PHE A 140 -2.13 21.79 -2.79
CA PHE A 140 -1.71 22.12 -4.16
C PHE A 140 -2.86 22.63 -5.05
N GLY A 141 -4.08 22.74 -4.52
CA GLY A 141 -5.24 23.25 -5.27
C GLY A 141 -5.76 22.29 -6.35
N VAL A 142 -5.38 21.01 -6.29
CA VAL A 142 -5.84 19.97 -7.22
C VAL A 142 -7.29 19.56 -6.92
N ILE A 143 -7.66 19.56 -5.64
CA ILE A 143 -9.02 19.27 -5.16
C ILE A 143 -9.51 20.38 -4.24
N THR A 144 -10.84 20.46 -4.06
CA THR A 144 -11.46 21.40 -3.12
C THR A 144 -11.79 20.72 -1.78
N TRP A 145 -12.11 21.52 -0.74
CA TRP A 145 -12.43 21.00 0.59
C TRP A 145 -13.56 19.95 0.60
N PRO A 146 -14.66 20.08 -0.17
CA PRO A 146 -15.63 19.00 -0.29
C PRO A 146 -15.05 17.68 -0.84
N PHE A 147 -14.12 17.76 -1.79
CA PHE A 147 -13.48 16.55 -2.32
C PHE A 147 -12.40 16.00 -1.37
N TRP A 148 -11.85 16.82 -0.47
CA TRP A 148 -10.91 16.33 0.53
C TRP A 148 -11.53 15.27 1.43
N TRP A 149 -12.70 15.54 2.03
CA TRP A 149 -13.33 14.56 2.93
C TRP A 149 -13.81 13.31 2.18
N VAL A 150 -14.34 13.48 0.97
CA VAL A 150 -14.71 12.35 0.10
C VAL A 150 -13.49 11.49 -0.19
N GLY A 151 -12.37 12.12 -0.54
CA GLY A 151 -11.11 11.43 -0.79
C GLY A 151 -10.63 10.65 0.41
N VAL A 152 -10.48 11.31 1.56
CA VAL A 152 -10.00 10.66 2.79
C VAL A 152 -10.86 9.43 3.15
N LEU A 153 -12.20 9.57 3.12
CA LEU A 153 -13.10 8.46 3.46
C LEU A 153 -13.03 7.33 2.44
N THR A 154 -13.00 7.65 1.15
CA THR A 154 -12.99 6.63 0.10
C THR A 154 -11.67 5.90 0.01
N TYR A 155 -10.53 6.56 0.20
CA TYR A 155 -9.23 5.90 0.36
C TYR A 155 -9.22 5.01 1.61
N PHE A 156 -9.67 5.55 2.76
CA PHE A 156 -9.72 4.78 4.00
C PHE A 156 -10.53 3.50 3.83
N ILE A 157 -11.71 3.57 3.22
CA ILE A 157 -12.58 2.40 2.99
C ILE A 157 -11.98 1.48 1.92
N GLY A 158 -11.62 2.04 0.76
CA GLY A 158 -11.14 1.29 -0.41
C GLY A 158 -9.86 0.51 -0.13
N ASP A 159 -8.86 1.17 0.46
CA ASP A 159 -7.58 0.55 0.83
C ASP A 159 -7.81 -0.50 1.92
N SER A 160 -8.57 -0.16 2.97
CA SER A 160 -8.82 -1.11 4.06
C SER A 160 -9.54 -2.36 3.58
N LEU A 161 -10.54 -2.20 2.71
CA LEU A 161 -11.22 -3.35 2.12
C LEU A 161 -10.28 -4.16 1.23
N ALA A 162 -9.49 -3.51 0.37
CA ALA A 162 -8.54 -4.22 -0.50
C ALA A 162 -7.51 -5.01 0.33
N VAL A 163 -6.96 -4.39 1.37
CA VAL A 163 -5.97 -5.02 2.25
C VAL A 163 -6.57 -6.12 3.11
N LEU A 164 -7.77 -5.94 3.65
CA LEU A 164 -8.40 -6.99 4.45
C LEU A 164 -8.91 -8.15 3.60
N ILE A 165 -9.44 -7.90 2.41
CA ILE A 165 -9.99 -8.95 1.53
C ILE A 165 -8.88 -9.73 0.83
N VAL A 166 -7.85 -9.05 0.35
CA VAL A 166 -6.75 -9.68 -0.42
C VAL A 166 -5.54 -9.96 0.46
N GLY A 167 -5.13 -9.02 1.30
CA GLY A 167 -3.94 -9.15 2.12
C GLY A 167 -4.06 -10.21 3.22
N THR A 168 -5.23 -10.30 3.88
CA THR A 168 -5.48 -11.32 4.92
C THR A 168 -5.29 -12.76 4.42
N PRO A 169 -5.93 -13.22 3.33
CA PRO A 169 -5.71 -14.58 2.84
C PRO A 169 -4.28 -14.81 2.39
N LEU A 170 -3.62 -13.84 1.75
CA LEU A 170 -2.21 -13.95 1.38
C LEU A 170 -1.32 -14.18 2.61
N LEU A 171 -1.50 -13.38 3.67
CA LEU A 171 -0.75 -13.54 4.92
C LEU A 171 -1.01 -14.91 5.56
N LYS A 172 -2.27 -15.34 5.67
CA LYS A 172 -2.60 -16.61 6.33
C LYS A 172 -2.16 -17.84 5.54
N THR A 173 -2.13 -17.77 4.21
CA THR A 173 -1.86 -18.94 3.36
C THR A 173 -0.41 -19.03 2.89
N LEU A 174 0.24 -17.90 2.65
CA LEU A 174 1.57 -17.87 2.01
C LEU A 174 2.72 -17.53 2.95
N THR A 175 2.47 -16.89 4.09
CA THR A 175 3.56 -16.46 4.99
C THR A 175 4.44 -17.63 5.43
N GLY A 176 3.87 -18.82 5.68
CA GLY A 176 4.65 -20.01 6.04
C GLY A 176 5.66 -20.43 4.96
N TYR A 177 5.32 -20.26 3.68
CA TYR A 177 6.25 -20.53 2.56
C TYR A 177 7.27 -19.41 2.40
N VAL A 178 6.85 -18.15 2.53
CA VAL A 178 7.73 -16.98 2.39
C VAL A 178 8.76 -16.91 3.51
N LYS A 179 8.42 -17.39 4.71
CA LYS A 179 9.32 -17.55 5.87
C LYS A 179 10.56 -18.40 5.57
N ALA A 180 10.49 -19.32 4.60
CA ALA A 180 11.64 -20.12 4.18
C ALA A 180 12.64 -19.32 3.31
N SER A 181 12.24 -18.14 2.81
CA SER A 181 13.11 -17.31 1.99
C SER A 181 14.08 -16.48 2.85
N SER A 182 15.33 -16.36 2.39
CA SER A 182 16.33 -15.48 3.02
C SER A 182 16.01 -13.98 2.95
N MET A 183 14.90 -13.60 2.32
CA MET A 183 14.46 -12.20 2.16
C MET A 183 13.44 -11.80 3.23
N TYR A 184 12.88 -12.77 3.95
CA TYR A 184 11.87 -12.53 4.96
C TYR A 184 12.46 -11.75 6.15
N VAL A 185 11.81 -10.65 6.56
CA VAL A 185 12.39 -9.66 7.50
C VAL A 185 11.97 -9.83 8.96
N TRP A 186 11.25 -10.89 9.29
CA TRP A 186 10.97 -11.24 10.68
C TRP A 186 11.88 -12.40 11.05
N SER A 187 12.71 -12.18 12.07
CA SER A 187 13.63 -13.19 12.60
C SER A 187 12.84 -14.43 13.03
N GLN A 188 13.38 -15.61 12.73
CA GLN A 188 13.03 -16.84 13.45
C GLN A 188 13.55 -16.77 14.89
#